data_AF-A0A9W7H7X6-F1
#
_entry.id   AF-A0A9W7H7X6-F1
#
_cell.length_a   1.000
_cell.length_b   1.000
_cell.length_c   1.000
_cell.angle_alpha   90.00
_cell.angle_beta   90.00
_cell.angle_gamma   90.00
#
_symmetry.space_group_name_H-M   'P 1'
#
loop_
_entity.id
_entity.type
_entity.pdbx_description
1 polymer ?
#
loop_
_entity_poly.entity_id
_entity_poly.type
_entity_poly.pdbx_seq_one_letter_code
_entity_poly.pdbx_strand_id
1 'polypeptide(L)'
;MGDTENSSETEISQITQNHNQEISLGDLNSSLIITNHRLDENNFLQWSQSVLMDIRGRGKIGYINGEIPRPASTDSSYATWELNNLMVMAWLINSMEGHVNRTYLFFKTVKEMWDAIKENYSDLGNVSQVFEIN
;
A
#
# COMPACT_ATOMS: atom_id res chain seq x y z
N MET A 1 -44.14 17.85 45.35
CA MET A 1 -43.47 18.82 44.45
C MET A 1 -42.00 18.76 44.78
N GLY A 2 -41.09 18.29 43.95
CA GLY A 2 -41.11 18.06 42.51
C GLY A 2 -39.90 18.77 41.95
N ASP A 3 -38.84 18.02 41.67
CA ASP A 3 -37.73 18.43 40.80
C ASP A 3 -37.22 17.14 40.12
N THR A 4 -37.66 16.94 38.88
CA THR A 4 -37.16 15.89 37.99
C THR A 4 -36.75 16.58 36.72
N GLU A 5 -35.55 17.14 36.71
CA GLU A 5 -34.93 17.69 35.50
C GLU A 5 -33.42 17.76 35.74
N ASN A 6 -32.72 16.64 35.51
CA ASN A 6 -31.33 16.68 35.02
C ASN A 6 -30.81 15.34 34.45
N SER A 7 -31.67 14.48 33.89
CA SER A 7 -31.21 13.20 33.33
C SER A 7 -30.90 13.25 31.83
N SER A 8 -31.23 14.36 31.14
CA SER A 8 -31.19 14.44 29.68
C SER A 8 -29.97 15.19 29.12
N GLU A 9 -29.30 16.02 29.93
CA GLU A 9 -28.13 16.80 29.47
C GLU A 9 -26.83 15.99 29.45
N THR A 10 -26.76 14.89 30.20
CA THR A 10 -25.56 14.04 30.26
C THR A 10 -25.43 13.10 29.06
N GLU A 11 -26.54 12.76 28.37
CA GLU A 11 -26.52 11.84 27.21
C GLU A 11 -26.12 12.52 25.89
N ILE A 12 -26.26 13.85 25.74
CA ILE A 12 -25.95 14.54 24.47
C ILE A 12 -24.44 14.78 24.31
N SER A 13 -23.66 14.76 25.40
CA SER A 13 -22.21 14.99 25.35
C SER A 13 -21.39 13.75 24.91
N GLN A 14 -22.03 12.61 24.66
CA GLN A 14 -21.33 11.37 24.27
C GLN A 14 -21.40 11.03 22.77
N ILE A 15 -22.11 11.81 21.94
CA ILE A 15 -22.38 11.43 20.53
C ILE A 15 -21.40 12.00 19.50
N THR A 16 -20.44 12.87 19.87
CA THR A 16 -19.44 13.33 18.90
C THR A 16 -18.03 13.38 19.48
N GLN A 17 -17.45 12.23 19.79
CA GLN A 17 -16.00 12.05 19.70
C GLN A 17 -15.66 11.38 18.37
N ASN A 18 -15.83 12.13 17.28
CA ASN A 18 -15.12 11.83 16.04
C ASN A 18 -13.65 12.18 16.30
N HIS A 19 -12.86 11.17 16.67
CA HIS A 19 -11.41 11.28 16.79
C HIS A 19 -10.81 11.36 15.38
N ASN A 20 -10.89 12.54 14.77
CA ASN A 20 -10.06 12.88 13.62
C ASN A 20 -8.64 13.07 14.16
N GLN A 21 -7.86 12.00 14.25
CA GLN A 21 -6.42 12.13 14.42
C GLN A 21 -5.89 12.82 13.17
N GLU A 22 -5.50 14.09 13.31
CA GLU A 22 -4.57 14.73 12.40
C GLU A 22 -3.31 13.84 12.36
N ILE A 23 -3.21 12.99 11.34
CA ILE A 23 -1.99 12.23 11.10
C ILE A 23 -0.94 13.27 10.69
N SER A 24 0.08 13.45 11.52
CA SER A 24 1.19 14.34 11.21
C SER A 24 1.80 13.94 9.87
N LEU A 25 2.25 14.91 9.07
CA LEU A 25 2.96 14.63 7.81
C LEU A 25 4.18 13.71 8.04
N GLY A 26 4.80 13.77 9.23
CA GLY A 26 5.86 12.85 9.64
C GLY A 26 5.40 11.40 9.84
N ASP A 27 4.18 11.21 10.34
CA ASP A 27 3.58 9.89 10.55
C ASP A 27 3.09 9.28 9.22
N LEU A 28 2.58 10.11 8.31
CA LEU A 28 2.28 9.68 6.93
C LEU A 28 3.55 9.27 6.19
N ASN A 29 4.60 10.08 6.26
CA ASN A 29 5.87 9.80 5.56
C ASN A 29 6.57 8.55 6.10
N SER A 30 6.55 8.32 7.41
CA SER A 30 7.09 7.09 8.01
C SER A 30 6.23 5.86 7.68
N SER A 31 4.91 6.03 7.57
CA SER A 31 4.00 4.97 7.14
C SER A 31 4.15 4.60 5.66
N LEU A 32 4.67 5.50 4.82
CA LEU A 32 4.86 5.29 3.39
C LEU A 32 6.17 4.55 3.03
N ILE A 33 7.18 4.61 3.91
CA ILE A 33 8.46 3.91 3.70
C ILE A 33 8.32 2.47 4.19
N ILE A 34 8.39 1.52 3.27
CA ILE A 34 8.28 0.08 3.56
C ILE A 34 9.62 -0.67 3.47
N THR A 35 10.66 -0.02 2.93
CA THR A 35 12.02 -0.59 2.81
C THR A 35 13.05 0.53 2.57
N ASN A 36 14.30 0.29 2.98
CA ASN A 36 15.44 1.14 2.63
C ASN A 36 16.11 0.73 1.30
N HIS A 37 15.80 -0.46 0.79
CA HIS A 37 16.25 -0.90 -0.53
C HIS A 37 15.32 -0.28 -1.58
N ARG A 38 15.81 0.66 -2.39
CA ARG A 38 15.03 1.22 -3.50
C ARG A 38 15.17 0.35 -4.72
N LEU A 39 14.07 -0.07 -5.34
CA LEU A 39 14.15 -0.90 -6.55
C LEU A 39 14.96 -0.20 -7.65
N ASP A 40 15.98 -0.89 -8.12
CA ASP A 40 16.80 -0.55 -9.28
C ASP A 40 16.87 -1.74 -10.27
N GLU A 41 17.73 -1.65 -11.27
CA GLU A 41 17.89 -2.67 -12.31
C GLU A 41 18.51 -3.99 -11.82
N ASN A 42 19.13 -4.02 -10.64
CA ASN A 42 19.99 -5.11 -10.18
C ASN A 42 19.59 -5.71 -8.82
N ASN A 43 18.66 -5.09 -8.09
CA ASN A 43 18.39 -5.46 -6.69
C ASN A 43 17.00 -6.06 -6.44
N PHE A 44 16.30 -6.51 -7.50
CA PHE A 44 14.94 -7.02 -7.43
C PHE A 44 14.71 -8.05 -6.32
N LEU A 45 15.62 -9.03 -6.16
CA LEU A 45 15.48 -10.07 -5.13
C LEU A 45 15.45 -9.48 -3.71
N GLN A 46 16.39 -8.59 -3.40
CA GLN A 46 16.49 -7.96 -2.07
C GLN A 46 15.32 -7.01 -1.83
N TRP A 47 14.98 -6.19 -2.82
CA TRP A 47 13.85 -5.28 -2.77
C TRP A 47 12.53 -6.03 -2.54
N SER A 48 12.25 -7.03 -3.38
CA SER A 48 11.00 -7.79 -3.35
C SER A 48 10.81 -8.52 -2.02
N GLN A 49 11.87 -9.14 -1.46
CA GLN A 49 11.79 -9.78 -0.14
C GLN A 49 11.44 -8.78 0.97
N SER A 50 12.06 -7.59 0.97
CA SER A 50 11.82 -6.55 1.97
C SER A 50 10.40 -5.99 1.89
N VAL A 51 9.94 -5.68 0.67
CA VAL A 51 8.58 -5.20 0.40
C VAL A 51 7.52 -6.23 0.80
N LEU A 52 7.71 -7.49 0.41
CA LEU A 52 6.76 -8.56 0.75
C LEU A 52 6.67 -8.80 2.25
N MET A 53 7.79 -8.67 2.98
CA MET A 53 7.81 -8.81 4.44
C MET A 53 6.97 -7.72 5.12
N ASP A 54 7.17 -6.45 4.76
CA ASP A 54 6.44 -5.32 5.35
C ASP A 54 4.94 -5.37 5.00
N ILE A 55 4.60 -5.55 3.70
CA ILE A 55 3.20 -5.65 3.25
C ILE A 55 2.47 -6.82 3.93
N ARG A 56 3.17 -7.95 4.15
CA ARG A 56 2.62 -9.09 4.90
C ARG A 56 2.41 -8.74 6.37
N GLY A 57 3.37 -8.05 7.01
CA GLY A 57 3.23 -7.56 8.39
C GLY A 57 2.04 -6.62 8.57
N ARG A 58 1.67 -5.88 7.53
CA ARG A 58 0.49 -4.99 7.49
C ARG A 58 -0.81 -5.69 7.07
N GLY A 59 -0.79 -6.99 6.80
CA GLY A 59 -1.97 -7.76 6.39
C GLY A 59 -2.50 -7.40 5.00
N LYS A 60 -1.67 -6.87 4.11
CA LYS A 60 -2.10 -6.43 2.76
C LYS A 60 -1.56 -7.30 1.62
N ILE A 61 -0.97 -8.46 1.93
CA ILE A 61 -0.37 -9.36 0.93
C ILE A 61 -1.38 -9.86 -0.13
N GLY A 62 -2.66 -9.95 0.26
CA GLY A 62 -3.76 -10.36 -0.62
C GLY A 62 -3.94 -9.50 -1.88
N TYR A 63 -3.51 -8.23 -1.83
CA TYR A 63 -3.55 -7.31 -2.98
C TYR A 63 -2.41 -7.57 -3.97
N ILE A 64 -1.27 -8.10 -3.50
CA ILE A 64 -0.08 -8.41 -4.30
C ILE A 64 -0.24 -9.76 -5.02
N ASN A 65 -0.73 -10.78 -4.32
CA ASN A 65 -0.89 -12.12 -4.89
C ASN A 65 -2.24 -12.30 -5.62
N GLY A 66 -3.19 -11.38 -5.43
CA GLY A 66 -4.51 -11.41 -6.06
C GLY A 66 -5.56 -12.25 -5.31
N GLU A 67 -5.27 -12.68 -4.08
CA GLU A 67 -6.26 -13.35 -3.21
C GLU A 67 -7.43 -12.43 -2.83
N ILE A 68 -7.22 -11.11 -2.87
CA ILE A 68 -8.28 -10.10 -2.71
C ILE A 68 -8.58 -9.49 -4.09
N PRO A 69 -9.50 -10.09 -4.87
CA PRO A 69 -9.84 -9.59 -6.20
C PRO A 69 -10.60 -8.27 -6.13
N ARG A 70 -10.58 -7.53 -7.25
CA ARG A 70 -11.36 -6.29 -7.39
C ARG A 70 -12.86 -6.59 -7.31
N PRO A 71 -13.60 -6.00 -6.35
CA PRO A 71 -15.05 -6.12 -6.29
C PRO A 71 -15.75 -5.39 -7.45
N ALA A 72 -17.03 -5.70 -7.67
CA ALA A 72 -17.86 -4.89 -8.56
C ALA A 72 -18.01 -3.46 -8.02
N SER A 73 -18.13 -2.46 -8.89
CA SER A 73 -18.27 -1.06 -8.48
C SER A 73 -19.55 -0.75 -7.69
N THR A 74 -20.52 -1.65 -7.72
CA THR A 74 -21.78 -1.57 -6.95
C THR A 74 -21.67 -2.23 -5.57
N ASP A 75 -20.57 -2.93 -5.29
CA ASP A 75 -20.33 -3.60 -4.02
C ASP A 75 -19.93 -2.58 -2.95
N SER A 76 -20.49 -2.70 -1.74
CA SER A 76 -20.17 -1.80 -0.62
C SER A 76 -18.70 -1.89 -0.18
N SER A 77 -18.02 -3.01 -0.46
CA SER A 77 -16.60 -3.22 -0.19
C SER A 77 -15.66 -2.53 -1.20
N TYR A 78 -16.17 -2.08 -2.35
CA TYR A 78 -15.36 -1.50 -3.42
C TYR A 78 -14.53 -0.32 -2.95
N ALA A 79 -15.13 0.63 -2.21
CA ALA A 79 -14.44 1.82 -1.73
C ALA A 79 -13.28 1.47 -0.79
N THR A 80 -13.50 0.54 0.15
CA THR A 80 -12.45 0.07 1.06
C THR A 80 -11.35 -0.69 0.31
N TRP A 81 -11.73 -1.52 -0.66
CA TRP A 81 -10.77 -2.21 -1.51
C TRP A 81 -9.90 -1.23 -2.30
N GLU A 82 -10.52 -0.21 -2.91
CA GLU A 82 -9.84 0.81 -3.72
C GLU A 82 -8.83 1.61 -2.90
N LEU A 83 -9.21 2.05 -1.70
CA LEU A 83 -8.30 2.74 -0.78
C LEU A 83 -7.08 1.89 -0.40
N ASN A 84 -7.31 0.61 -0.08
CA ASN A 84 -6.21 -0.30 0.27
C ASN A 84 -5.31 -0.61 -0.93
N ASN A 85 -5.90 -0.79 -2.11
CA ASN A 85 -5.16 -0.98 -3.35
C ASN A 85 -4.26 0.23 -3.66
N LEU A 86 -4.80 1.45 -3.58
CA LEU A 86 -4.04 2.70 -3.78
C LEU A 86 -2.93 2.88 -2.74
N MET A 87 -3.18 2.53 -1.49
CA MET A 87 -2.18 2.61 -0.42
C MET A 87 -0.99 1.68 -0.69
N VAL A 88 -1.25 0.43 -1.08
CA VAL A 88 -0.17 -0.51 -1.41
C VAL A 88 0.57 -0.09 -2.68
N MET A 89 -0.13 0.46 -3.68
CA MET A 89 0.52 1.06 -4.85
C MET A 89 1.45 2.21 -4.45
N ALA A 90 1.01 3.09 -3.55
CA ALA A 90 1.84 4.18 -3.04
C ALA A 90 3.10 3.65 -2.34
N TRP A 91 3.00 2.59 -1.54
CA TRP A 91 4.16 1.94 -0.93
C TRP A 91 5.14 1.40 -1.97
N LEU A 92 4.64 0.70 -2.99
CA LEU A 92 5.45 0.18 -4.08
C LEU A 92 6.17 1.33 -4.82
N ILE A 93 5.44 2.36 -5.26
CA ILE A 93 5.98 3.51 -5.99
C ILE A 93 7.05 4.26 -5.17
N ASN A 94 6.81 4.47 -3.87
CA ASN A 94 7.75 5.17 -3.00
C ASN A 94 9.00 4.34 -2.68
N SER A 95 8.90 3.01 -2.78
CA SER A 95 10.02 2.07 -2.60
C SER A 95 10.90 1.88 -3.83
N MET A 96 10.66 2.62 -4.91
CA MET A 96 11.42 2.51 -6.17
C MET A 96 12.35 3.71 -6.37
N GLU A 97 13.38 3.54 -7.19
CA GLU A 97 14.14 4.68 -7.70
C GLU A 97 13.27 5.57 -8.61
N GLY A 98 13.56 6.87 -8.62
CA GLY A 98 12.69 7.85 -9.28
C GLY A 98 12.54 7.67 -10.79
N HIS A 99 13.49 6.99 -11.45
CA HIS A 99 13.39 6.66 -12.88
C HIS A 99 12.56 5.38 -13.13
N VAL A 100 12.55 4.44 -12.19
CA VAL A 100 11.77 3.19 -12.24
C VAL A 100 10.29 3.47 -12.01
N ASN A 101 9.97 4.28 -10.99
CA ASN A 101 8.59 4.44 -10.52
C ASN A 101 7.64 5.06 -11.57
N ARG A 102 8.16 5.89 -12.48
CA ARG A 102 7.36 6.58 -13.51
C ARG A 102 6.67 5.61 -14.47
N THR A 103 7.29 4.46 -14.72
CA THR A 103 6.75 3.40 -15.58
C THR A 103 5.52 2.74 -14.94
N TYR A 104 5.39 2.77 -13.62
CA TYR A 104 4.38 2.03 -12.87
C TYR A 104 3.21 2.89 -12.35
N LEU A 105 3.26 4.22 -12.50
CA LEU A 105 2.23 5.13 -11.98
C LEU A 105 0.82 4.91 -12.56
N PHE A 106 0.71 4.32 -13.74
CA PHE A 106 -0.56 4.23 -14.49
C PHE A 106 -1.29 2.89 -14.36
N PHE A 107 -0.75 1.96 -13.57
CA PHE A 107 -1.45 0.70 -13.29
C PHE A 107 -2.71 0.94 -12.48
N LYS A 108 -3.72 0.09 -12.64
CA LYS A 108 -5.00 0.24 -11.93
C LYS A 108 -5.04 -0.57 -10.64
N THR A 109 -4.28 -1.66 -10.60
CA THR A 109 -4.24 -2.57 -9.45
C THR A 109 -2.81 -2.87 -9.03
N VAL A 110 -2.66 -3.15 -7.73
CA VAL A 110 -1.41 -3.64 -7.15
C VAL A 110 -0.95 -4.92 -7.85
N LYS A 111 -1.88 -5.82 -8.19
CA LYS A 111 -1.57 -7.09 -8.84
C LYS A 111 -0.92 -6.89 -10.21
N GLU A 112 -1.53 -6.09 -11.08
CA GLU A 112 -0.99 -5.79 -12.41
C GLU A 112 0.38 -5.11 -12.30
N MET A 113 0.51 -4.14 -11.38
CA MET A 113 1.79 -3.46 -11.12
C MET A 113 2.87 -4.47 -10.68
N TRP A 114 2.56 -5.32 -9.69
CA TRP A 114 3.50 -6.30 -9.15
C TRP A 114 3.93 -7.34 -10.17
N ASP A 115 3.00 -7.81 -11.01
CA ASP A 115 3.33 -8.74 -12.08
C ASP A 115 4.25 -8.11 -13.13
N ALA A 116 3.97 -6.87 -13.55
CA ALA A 116 4.83 -6.17 -14.50
C ALA A 116 6.24 -5.90 -13.92
N ILE A 117 6.35 -5.57 -12.63
CA ILE A 117 7.66 -5.39 -11.98
C ILE A 117 8.43 -6.71 -11.97
N LYS A 118 7.78 -7.82 -11.60
CA LYS A 118 8.40 -9.15 -11.64
C LYS A 118 8.86 -9.46 -13.06
N GLU A 119 8.00 -9.37 -14.06
CA GLU A 119 8.35 -9.68 -15.45
C GLU A 119 9.56 -8.87 -15.94
N ASN A 120 9.62 -7.58 -15.61
CA ASN A 120 10.71 -6.71 -16.05
C ASN A 120 12.03 -6.92 -15.31
N TYR A 121 12.00 -7.27 -14.01
CA TYR A 121 13.19 -7.27 -13.16
C TYR A 121 13.57 -8.64 -12.55
N SER A 122 12.68 -9.64 -12.56
CA SER A 122 13.02 -10.99 -12.09
C SER A 122 13.99 -11.70 -13.04
N ASP A 123 13.89 -11.40 -14.33
CA ASP A 123 14.62 -12.09 -15.40
C ASP A 123 15.93 -11.36 -15.79
N LEU A 124 16.15 -10.13 -15.33
CA LEU A 124 17.46 -9.46 -15.37
C LEU A 124 18.53 -10.25 -14.58
N GLY A 125 18.12 -11.18 -13.70
CA GLY A 125 19.00 -12.17 -13.08
C GLY A 125 19.55 -13.26 -14.03
N ASN A 126 19.01 -13.40 -15.25
CA ASN A 126 19.51 -14.37 -16.25
C ASN A 126 20.31 -13.73 -17.40
N VAL A 127 20.32 -12.40 -17.55
CA VAL A 127 20.97 -11.74 -18.70
C VAL A 127 22.33 -11.13 -18.34
N SER A 128 22.61 -10.86 -17.07
CA SER A 128 23.94 -10.41 -16.61
C SER A 128 25.04 -11.50 -16.62
N GLN A 129 24.82 -12.65 -17.26
CA GLN A 129 25.85 -13.66 -17.55
C GLN A 129 26.00 -14.02 -19.04
N VAL A 130 25.37 -13.29 -19.97
CA VAL A 130 25.39 -13.67 -21.41
C VAL A 130 26.10 -12.65 -22.33
N PHE A 131 26.70 -11.59 -21.80
CA PHE A 131 27.58 -10.70 -22.58
C PHE A 131 28.77 -10.29 -21.68
N GLU A 132 30.05 -10.56 -21.95
CA GLU A 132 30.78 -11.03 -23.13
C GLU A 132 31.97 -11.90 -22.67
N ILE A 133 32.13 -13.08 -23.28
CA ILE A 133 33.45 -13.69 -23.45
C ILE A 133 33.90 -13.22 -24.82
N ASN A 134 34.90 -12.33 -24.87
CA ASN A 134 35.71 -12.07 -26.05
C ASN A 134 37.17 -11.95 -25.61
#